data_AF-A0A6N6KLH7-F1
#
_entry.id   AF-A0A6N6KLH7-F1
#
_cell.length_a   1.000
_cell.length_b   1.000
_cell.length_c   1.000
_cell.angle_alpha   90.00
_cell.angle_beta   90.00
_cell.angle_gamma   90.00
#
_symmetry.space_group_name_H-M   'P 1'
#
loop_
_entity.id
_entity.type
_entity.pdbx_description
1 polymer ?
#
loop_
_entity_poly.entity_id
_entity_poly.type
_entity_poly.pdbx_seq_one_letter_code
_entity_poly.pdbx_strand_id
1 'polypeptide(L)'
;VSEQPVASPETTATETENSEPVTKLGPGLNLWISDAETDQGTDFCLDVTMSSIKGLLSMQYSIRWDPKILEFKSVKGFTLPFMDNNDFGTHKISEGILTAVWIEDNLQGVNKEEGDLMYQLCFTAIGNSGDETPVRFWSSPTPFEVVVLPENIIPLTSHKGIVKIR
;
A
#
# COMPACT_ATOMS: atom_id res chain seq x y z
N VAL A 1 -26.39 -16.95 60.43
CA VAL A 1 -25.71 -16.18 59.37
C VAL A 1 -24.96 -17.17 58.51
N SER A 2 -25.44 -17.42 57.29
CA SER A 2 -24.63 -17.80 56.12
C SER A 2 -25.57 -18.14 54.96
N GLU A 3 -25.46 -17.32 53.92
CA GLU A 3 -26.21 -17.26 52.66
C GLU A 3 -26.10 -18.50 51.77
N GLN A 4 -27.05 -18.61 50.82
CA GLN A 4 -27.12 -19.56 49.71
C GLN A 4 -25.95 -19.41 48.70
N PRO A 5 -25.91 -20.21 47.62
CA PRO A 5 -26.49 -19.66 46.39
C PRO A 5 -27.34 -20.63 45.56
N VAL A 6 -28.12 -19.98 44.69
CA VAL A 6 -29.17 -20.45 43.78
C VAL A 6 -28.56 -21.08 42.52
N ALA A 7 -29.21 -22.11 41.98
CA ALA A 7 -28.83 -22.79 40.74
C ALA A 7 -29.03 -21.91 39.49
N SER A 8 -28.07 -21.96 38.57
CA SER A 8 -28.11 -21.32 37.25
C SER A 8 -28.64 -22.32 36.20
N PRO A 9 -29.45 -21.90 35.21
CA PRO A 9 -29.73 -22.76 34.06
C PRO A 9 -28.57 -22.72 33.06
N GLU A 10 -28.14 -23.89 32.61
CA GLU A 10 -27.33 -24.07 31.40
C GLU A 10 -28.19 -23.81 30.16
N THR A 11 -27.68 -23.05 29.19
CA THR A 11 -28.12 -23.17 27.79
C THR A 11 -26.98 -22.80 26.84
N THR A 12 -26.38 -23.85 26.27
CA THR A 12 -25.90 -24.00 24.89
C THR A 12 -24.94 -22.96 24.31
N ALA A 13 -23.67 -23.38 24.17
CA ALA A 13 -22.75 -22.83 23.19
C ALA A 13 -23.33 -22.94 21.78
N THR A 14 -23.30 -21.83 21.04
CA THR A 14 -23.28 -21.85 19.57
C THR A 14 -22.07 -21.07 19.11
N GLU A 15 -21.14 -21.81 18.53
CA GLU A 15 -19.99 -21.36 17.76
C GLU A 15 -20.46 -20.79 16.41
N THR A 16 -19.53 -20.18 15.67
CA THR A 16 -19.64 -19.52 14.35
C THR A 16 -20.02 -18.04 14.45
N GLU A 17 -19.14 -17.08 14.15
CA GLU A 17 -18.35 -16.98 12.93
C GLU A 17 -16.99 -16.32 13.23
N ASN A 18 -15.90 -16.99 12.85
CA ASN A 18 -14.62 -16.32 12.65
C ASN A 18 -14.84 -15.31 11.53
N SER A 19 -15.13 -14.05 11.89
CA SER A 19 -14.90 -12.96 10.94
C SER A 19 -13.41 -12.89 10.70
N GLU A 20 -13.03 -13.03 9.43
CA GLU A 20 -11.71 -12.71 8.91
C GLU A 20 -11.20 -11.41 9.53
N PRO A 21 -9.88 -11.21 9.74
CA PRO A 21 -9.40 -9.93 10.21
C PRO A 21 -9.67 -8.92 9.09
N VAL A 22 -10.82 -8.25 9.14
CA VAL A 22 -11.06 -7.04 8.38
C VAL A 22 -9.95 -6.10 8.82
N THR A 23 -8.92 -5.99 8.00
CA THR A 23 -7.86 -5.00 8.14
C THR A 23 -8.58 -3.68 8.32
N LYS A 24 -8.54 -3.16 9.56
CA LYS A 24 -9.21 -1.92 9.91
C LYS A 24 -8.62 -0.83 9.01
N LEU A 25 -9.36 -0.45 7.96
CA LEU A 25 -8.99 0.64 7.07
C LEU A 25 -8.71 1.88 7.92
N GLY A 26 -7.55 2.50 7.71
CA GLY A 26 -7.25 3.82 8.26
C GLY A 26 -8.12 4.90 7.59
N PRO A 27 -8.12 6.14 8.11
CA PRO A 27 -8.89 7.21 7.49
C PRO A 27 -8.41 7.49 6.06
N GLY A 28 -9.35 7.87 5.18
CA GLY A 28 -9.07 8.27 3.79
C GLY A 28 -8.67 7.11 2.87
N LEU A 29 -7.78 7.38 1.91
CA LEU A 29 -7.29 6.38 0.96
C LEU A 29 -6.21 5.52 1.63
N ASN A 30 -6.39 4.20 1.65
CA ASN A 30 -5.35 3.29 2.10
C ASN A 30 -4.58 2.74 0.89
N LEU A 31 -3.25 2.70 0.98
CA LEU A 31 -2.38 2.10 -0.03
C LEU A 31 -1.49 1.03 0.60
N TRP A 32 -1.28 -0.08 -0.11
CA TRP A 32 -0.38 -1.15 0.30
C TRP A 32 0.68 -1.40 -0.75
N ILE A 33 1.88 -1.75 -0.29
CA ILE A 33 2.93 -2.38 -1.11
C ILE A 33 3.00 -3.83 -0.66
N SER A 34 2.98 -4.77 -1.60
CA SER A 34 3.06 -6.20 -1.28
C SER A 34 4.41 -6.59 -0.64
N ASP A 35 4.41 -7.69 0.11
CA ASP A 35 5.66 -8.34 0.54
C ASP A 35 6.26 -9.16 -0.61
N ALA A 36 7.56 -9.47 -0.52
CA ALA A 36 8.23 -10.41 -1.42
C ALA A 36 9.36 -11.17 -0.74
N GLU A 37 9.56 -12.41 -1.19
CA GLU A 37 10.78 -13.18 -0.95
C GLU A 37 11.42 -13.47 -2.31
N THR A 38 12.69 -13.14 -2.45
CA THR A 38 13.39 -13.11 -3.75
C THR A 38 14.84 -13.56 -3.57
N ASP A 39 15.40 -14.25 -4.56
CA ASP A 39 16.79 -14.66 -4.51
C ASP A 39 17.71 -13.50 -4.89
N GLN A 40 18.91 -13.48 -4.32
CA GLN A 40 19.94 -12.51 -4.70
C GLN A 40 20.16 -12.46 -6.23
N GLY A 41 20.21 -11.25 -6.78
CA GLY A 41 20.46 -10.97 -8.20
C GLY A 41 19.22 -11.10 -9.10
N THR A 42 18.05 -11.43 -8.54
CA THR A 42 16.83 -11.60 -9.35
C THR A 42 16.00 -10.32 -9.46
N ASP A 43 15.31 -10.20 -10.59
CA ASP A 43 14.33 -9.14 -10.82
C ASP A 43 12.96 -9.60 -10.29
N PHE A 44 12.28 -8.71 -9.57
CA PHE A 44 10.94 -8.96 -9.03
C PHE A 44 10.13 -7.66 -9.02
N CYS A 45 8.81 -7.77 -8.82
CA CYS A 45 7.94 -6.61 -8.69
C CYS A 45 7.05 -6.74 -7.45
N LEU A 46 6.77 -5.60 -6.83
CA LEU A 46 5.83 -5.44 -5.74
C LEU A 46 4.57 -4.78 -6.27
N ASP A 47 3.42 -5.32 -5.89
CA ASP A 47 2.13 -4.73 -6.24
C ASP A 47 1.85 -3.55 -5.33
N VAL A 48 1.41 -2.44 -5.93
CA VAL A 48 0.83 -1.30 -5.21
C VAL A 48 -0.68 -1.38 -5.36
N THR A 49 -1.39 -1.65 -4.28
CA THR A 49 -2.85 -1.77 -4.25
C THR A 49 -3.48 -0.67 -3.41
N MET A 50 -4.79 -0.45 -3.60
CA MET A 50 -5.54 0.59 -2.88
C MET A 50 -6.84 0.08 -2.27
N SER A 51 -7.35 0.83 -1.30
CA SER A 51 -8.66 0.56 -0.73
C SER A 51 -9.74 1.00 -1.68
N SER A 52 -10.97 0.54 -1.42
CA SER A 52 -12.13 1.12 -2.09
C SER A 52 -12.15 2.65 -1.93
N ILE A 53 -12.41 3.35 -3.02
CA ILE A 53 -12.46 4.82 -3.06
C ILE A 53 -13.45 5.26 -4.13
N LYS A 54 -14.09 6.41 -3.90
CA LYS A 54 -15.01 7.02 -4.86
C LYS A 54 -14.53 8.39 -5.26
N GLY A 55 -14.62 8.68 -6.56
CA GLY A 55 -14.32 9.99 -7.13
C GLY A 55 -12.87 10.45 -6.91
N LEU A 56 -11.89 9.54 -6.94
CA LEU A 56 -10.48 9.88 -6.80
C LEU A 56 -10.01 10.76 -7.97
N LEU A 57 -9.50 11.96 -7.67
CA LEU A 57 -9.07 12.96 -8.66
C LEU A 57 -7.55 13.06 -8.80
N SER A 58 -6.82 13.00 -7.69
CA SER A 58 -5.37 13.05 -7.71
C SER A 58 -4.76 12.39 -6.50
N MET A 59 -3.49 12.00 -6.63
CA MET A 59 -2.67 11.59 -5.50
C MET A 59 -1.21 11.97 -5.72
N GLN A 60 -0.52 12.29 -4.64
CA GLN A 60 0.93 12.44 -4.65
C GLN A 60 1.57 11.92 -3.38
N TYR A 61 2.78 11.39 -3.54
CA TYR A 61 3.60 10.84 -2.46
C TYR A 61 5.03 10.57 -2.96
N SER A 62 5.90 10.16 -2.06
CA SER A 62 7.17 9.51 -2.42
C SER A 62 7.13 8.04 -1.99
N ILE A 63 7.99 7.21 -2.58
CA ILE A 63 8.30 5.86 -2.15
C ILE A 63 9.77 5.81 -1.79
N ARG A 64 10.10 5.06 -0.75
CA ARG A 64 11.46 4.90 -0.25
C ARG A 64 11.81 3.45 0.01
N TRP A 65 13.03 3.07 -0.37
CA TRP A 65 13.66 1.78 -0.08
C TRP A 65 15.12 1.99 0.34
N ASP A 66 15.83 0.90 0.70
CA ASP A 66 17.28 0.92 0.86
C ASP A 66 17.96 0.61 -0.49
N PRO A 67 18.64 1.60 -1.12
CA PRO A 67 19.27 1.42 -2.43
C PRO A 67 20.53 0.53 -2.39
N LYS A 68 20.98 0.10 -1.20
CA LYS A 68 22.05 -0.90 -1.07
C LYS A 68 21.53 -2.33 -1.13
N ILE A 69 20.22 -2.52 -0.96
CA ILE A 69 19.56 -3.83 -0.92
C ILE A 69 18.73 -4.03 -2.19
N LEU A 70 18.05 -2.99 -2.67
CA LEU A 70 17.22 -3.03 -3.88
C LEU A 70 17.63 -1.97 -4.89
N GLU A 71 17.80 -2.36 -6.15
CA GLU A 71 18.01 -1.46 -7.27
C GLU A 71 16.69 -1.24 -8.02
N PHE A 72 16.24 0.01 -8.16
CA PHE A 72 15.01 0.30 -8.89
C PHE A 72 15.18 0.05 -10.39
N LYS A 73 14.20 -0.63 -11.00
CA LYS A 73 14.19 -0.96 -12.43
C LYS A 73 13.14 -0.20 -13.21
N SER A 74 11.89 -0.26 -12.77
CA SER A 74 10.76 0.36 -13.48
C SER A 74 9.51 0.42 -12.63
N VAL A 75 8.56 1.26 -13.05
CA VAL A 75 7.14 1.12 -12.73
C VAL A 75 6.41 0.58 -13.96
N LYS A 76 5.37 -0.24 -13.76
CA LYS A 76 4.59 -0.83 -14.86
C LYS A 76 3.19 -1.24 -14.40
N GLY A 77 2.37 -1.73 -15.33
CA GLY A 77 1.08 -2.34 -14.99
C GLY A 77 0.05 -1.35 -14.45
N PHE A 78 0.06 -0.12 -14.97
CA PHE A 78 -0.85 0.96 -14.55
C PHE A 78 -2.31 0.61 -14.85
N THR A 79 -3.20 0.79 -13.86
CA THR A 79 -4.64 0.52 -14.02
C THR A 79 -5.52 1.76 -13.81
N LEU A 80 -4.92 2.86 -13.34
CA LEU A 80 -5.60 4.15 -13.28
C LEU A 80 -5.57 4.81 -14.66
N PRO A 81 -6.65 5.50 -15.06
CA PRO A 81 -6.64 6.22 -16.33
C PRO A 81 -5.58 7.32 -16.29
N PHE A 82 -4.99 7.62 -17.45
CA PHE A 82 -3.92 8.62 -17.63
C PHE A 82 -2.61 8.32 -16.90
N MET A 83 -2.56 7.26 -16.09
CA MET A 83 -1.36 6.92 -15.35
C MET A 83 -0.31 6.29 -16.27
N ASP A 84 0.88 6.86 -16.30
CA ASP A 84 2.02 6.35 -17.04
C ASP A 84 3.36 6.60 -16.34
N ASN A 85 4.48 6.38 -17.04
CA ASN A 85 5.81 6.54 -16.46
C ASN A 85 6.16 8.02 -16.13
N ASN A 86 5.50 8.99 -16.74
CA ASN A 86 5.76 10.42 -16.53
C ASN A 86 5.25 10.91 -15.17
N ASP A 87 4.32 10.18 -14.55
CA ASP A 87 3.85 10.42 -13.18
C ASP A 87 4.94 10.14 -12.12
N PHE A 88 6.05 9.52 -12.52
CA PHE A 88 7.10 9.05 -11.63
C PHE A 88 8.43 9.76 -11.85
N GLY A 89 8.88 10.48 -10.81
CA GLY A 89 10.17 11.17 -10.82
C GLY A 89 11.30 10.25 -10.39
N THR A 90 12.17 9.90 -11.33
CA THR A 90 13.30 8.98 -11.13
C THR A 90 14.64 9.67 -10.79
N HIS A 91 14.64 10.99 -10.63
CA HIS A 91 15.85 11.79 -10.39
C HIS A 91 16.57 11.49 -9.05
N LYS A 92 15.92 10.78 -8.12
CA LYS A 92 16.46 10.41 -6.80
C LYS A 92 16.54 8.89 -6.55
N ILE A 93 16.45 8.07 -7.59
CA ILE A 93 16.51 6.60 -7.44
C ILE A 93 17.83 6.13 -6.81
N SER A 94 18.95 6.83 -7.06
CA SER A 94 20.24 6.52 -6.41
C SER A 94 20.25 6.80 -4.90
N GLU A 95 19.33 7.64 -4.42
CA GLU A 95 19.10 7.89 -2.99
C GLU A 95 18.03 6.96 -2.39
N GLY A 96 17.48 6.03 -3.20
CA GLY A 96 16.40 5.14 -2.80
C GLY A 96 15.04 5.83 -2.70
N ILE A 97 14.80 6.86 -3.54
CA ILE A 97 13.56 7.64 -3.54
C ILE A 97 12.97 7.70 -4.94
N LEU A 98 11.66 7.45 -5.04
CA LEU A 98 10.84 7.64 -6.23
C LEU A 98 9.70 8.60 -5.87
N THR A 99 9.52 9.70 -6.60
CA THR A 99 8.35 10.58 -6.40
C THR A 99 7.23 10.14 -7.32
N ALA A 100 5.98 10.26 -6.87
CA ALA A 100 4.79 9.97 -7.67
C ALA A 100 3.79 11.13 -7.55
N VAL A 101 3.25 11.56 -8.69
CA VAL A 101 2.15 12.52 -8.79
C VAL A 101 1.26 12.04 -9.92
N TRP A 102 -0.01 11.77 -9.64
CA TRP A 102 -0.99 11.36 -10.64
C TRP A 102 -2.23 12.25 -10.54
N ILE A 103 -2.80 12.59 -11.70
CA ILE A 103 -4.02 13.39 -11.85
C ILE A 103 -4.94 12.69 -12.85
N GLU A 104 -6.23 12.65 -12.53
CA GLU A 104 -7.27 12.24 -13.46
C GLU A 104 -7.58 13.42 -14.41
N ASP A 105 -7.00 13.41 -15.61
CA ASP A 105 -6.98 14.57 -16.51
C ASP A 105 -8.37 15.09 -16.94
N ASN A 106 -9.42 14.26 -16.88
CA ASN A 106 -10.78 14.71 -17.19
C ASN A 106 -11.54 15.29 -15.99
N LEU A 107 -10.96 15.21 -14.78
CA LEU A 107 -11.56 15.63 -13.51
C LEU A 107 -12.96 15.06 -13.24
N GLN A 108 -13.26 13.88 -13.78
CA GLN A 108 -14.50 13.12 -13.55
C GLN A 108 -14.40 12.23 -12.31
N GLY A 109 -13.18 11.98 -11.84
CA GLY A 109 -12.91 11.13 -10.69
C GLY A 109 -13.07 9.64 -11.01
N VAL A 110 -12.30 8.81 -10.30
CA VAL A 110 -12.27 7.36 -10.52
C VAL A 110 -12.77 6.62 -9.28
N ASN A 111 -13.57 5.58 -9.49
CA ASN A 111 -13.96 4.65 -8.45
C ASN A 111 -13.10 3.39 -8.54
N LYS A 112 -12.67 2.87 -7.40
CA LYS A 112 -11.92 1.61 -7.29
C LYS A 112 -12.52 0.74 -6.19
N GLU A 113 -12.33 -0.56 -6.35
CA GLU A 113 -12.71 -1.57 -5.38
C GLU A 113 -11.56 -1.89 -4.42
N GLU A 114 -11.87 -2.59 -3.34
CA GLU A 114 -10.86 -3.00 -2.37
C GLU A 114 -9.85 -3.95 -3.01
N GLY A 115 -8.56 -3.67 -2.84
CA GLY A 115 -7.49 -4.52 -3.36
C GLY A 115 -7.18 -4.29 -4.85
N ASP A 116 -7.82 -3.31 -5.50
CA ASP A 116 -7.49 -2.96 -6.89
C ASP A 116 -6.00 -2.64 -7.02
N LEU A 117 -5.33 -3.32 -7.96
CA LEU A 117 -3.97 -3.01 -8.36
C LEU A 117 -3.94 -1.59 -8.93
N MET A 118 -2.96 -0.78 -8.51
CA MET A 118 -2.69 0.55 -9.08
C MET A 118 -1.61 0.47 -10.14
N TYR A 119 -0.46 -0.09 -9.77
CA TYR A 119 0.72 -0.34 -10.60
C TYR A 119 1.66 -1.28 -9.85
N GLN A 120 2.77 -1.64 -10.49
CA GLN A 120 3.83 -2.46 -9.90
C GLN A 120 5.14 -1.69 -9.83
N LEU A 121 5.86 -1.85 -8.71
CA LEU A 121 7.22 -1.37 -8.50
C LEU A 121 8.20 -2.51 -8.74
N CYS A 122 9.08 -2.41 -9.74
CA CYS A 122 10.02 -3.46 -10.06
C CYS A 122 11.44 -3.10 -9.63
N PHE A 123 12.13 -4.09 -9.06
CA PHE A 123 13.47 -3.98 -8.51
C PHE A 123 14.34 -5.16 -8.94
N THR A 124 15.66 -4.99 -8.82
CA THR A 124 16.64 -6.08 -8.74
C THR A 124 17.09 -6.21 -7.27
N ALA A 125 17.11 -7.44 -6.74
CA ALA A 125 17.63 -7.73 -5.40
C ALA A 125 19.16 -7.74 -5.40
N ILE A 126 19.81 -6.68 -4.92
CA ILE A 126 21.28 -6.53 -4.93
C ILE A 126 21.94 -6.72 -3.56
N GLY A 127 21.14 -6.82 -2.50
CA GLY A 127 21.62 -7.17 -1.16
C GLY A 127 22.02 -8.65 -1.04
N ASN A 128 22.41 -9.05 0.16
CA ASN A 128 22.86 -10.42 0.45
C ASN A 128 21.71 -11.29 0.96
N SER A 129 21.84 -12.61 0.81
CA SER A 129 20.96 -13.59 1.47
C SER A 129 20.84 -13.30 2.97
N GLY A 130 19.61 -13.23 3.47
CA GLY A 130 19.28 -12.87 4.84
C GLY A 130 18.99 -11.39 5.07
N ASP A 131 19.29 -10.50 4.12
CA ASP A 131 18.89 -9.09 4.20
C ASP A 131 17.36 -8.97 4.12
N GLU A 132 16.81 -8.05 4.91
CA GLU A 132 15.40 -7.68 4.92
C GLU A 132 15.29 -6.16 4.87
N THR A 133 14.46 -5.64 3.96
CA THR A 133 14.28 -4.20 3.80
C THR A 133 12.83 -3.81 3.54
N PRO A 134 12.32 -2.75 4.17
CA PRO A 134 11.00 -2.24 3.87
C PRO A 134 11.00 -1.36 2.60
N VAL A 135 9.99 -1.56 1.75
CA VAL A 135 9.60 -0.57 0.72
C VAL A 135 8.35 0.14 1.22
N ARG A 136 8.42 1.47 1.37
CA ARG A 136 7.37 2.25 2.04
C ARG A 136 7.04 3.53 1.31
N PHE A 137 5.78 3.94 1.39
CA PHE A 137 5.41 5.32 1.08
C PHE A 137 6.08 6.29 2.06
N TRP A 138 6.34 7.51 1.59
CA TRP A 138 7.07 8.53 2.31
C TRP A 138 6.57 9.93 1.92
N SER A 139 6.61 10.87 2.84
CA SER A 139 6.08 12.23 2.66
C SER A 139 7.12 13.26 2.22
N SER A 140 8.28 12.80 1.72
CA SER A 140 9.39 13.68 1.30
C SER A 140 10.18 13.07 0.13
N PRO A 141 10.56 13.85 -0.88
CA PRO A 141 10.32 15.29 -1.04
C PRO A 141 8.86 15.63 -1.38
N THR A 142 8.07 14.67 -1.86
CA THR A 142 6.66 14.88 -2.20
C THR A 142 5.78 14.51 -1.00
N PRO A 143 5.05 15.48 -0.40
CA PRO A 143 4.14 15.21 0.70
C PRO A 143 2.93 14.39 0.24
N PHE A 144 2.30 13.70 1.19
CA PHE A 144 1.04 13.00 0.93
C PHE A 144 -0.07 14.01 0.67
N GLU A 145 -0.76 13.85 -0.46
CA GLU A 145 -2.00 14.55 -0.76
C GLU A 145 -2.86 13.64 -1.63
N VAL A 146 -4.16 13.60 -1.32
CA VAL A 146 -5.17 12.86 -2.07
C VAL A 146 -6.38 13.75 -2.21
N VAL A 147 -6.84 13.97 -3.44
CA VAL A 147 -8.03 14.77 -3.72
C VAL A 147 -9.12 13.86 -4.27
N VAL A 148 -10.34 14.01 -3.75
CA VAL A 148 -11.54 13.29 -4.20
C VAL A 148 -12.67 14.28 -4.51
N LEU A 149 -13.64 13.86 -5.31
CA LEU A 149 -14.84 14.65 -5.56
C LEU A 149 -15.76 14.76 -4.32
N PRO A 150 -16.43 15.91 -4.11
CA PRO A 150 -16.12 17.22 -4.72
C PRO A 150 -14.85 17.80 -4.08
N GLU A 151 -13.82 18.10 -4.89
CA GLU A 151 -12.47 18.63 -4.59
C GLU A 151 -12.03 18.70 -3.11
N ASN A 152 -12.17 17.60 -2.37
CA ASN A 152 -11.84 17.49 -0.97
C ASN A 152 -10.50 16.79 -0.81
N ILE A 153 -9.65 17.35 0.05
CA ILE A 153 -8.42 16.67 0.47
C ILE A 153 -8.77 15.67 1.58
N ILE A 154 -8.38 14.42 1.40
CA ILE A 154 -8.53 13.36 2.39
C ILE A 154 -7.15 12.82 2.84
N PRO A 155 -7.06 12.18 4.02
CA PRO A 155 -5.82 11.54 4.43
C PRO A 155 -5.41 10.39 3.51
N LEU A 156 -4.10 10.13 3.45
CA LEU A 156 -3.53 8.90 2.91
C LEU A 156 -3.01 8.07 4.07
N THR A 157 -3.49 6.83 4.19
CA THR A 157 -2.96 5.83 5.12
C THR A 157 -2.08 4.86 4.34
N SER A 158 -0.80 4.79 4.66
CA SER A 158 0.16 3.97 3.92
C SER A 158 0.56 2.71 4.69
N HIS A 159 0.63 1.59 3.98
CA HIS A 159 1.11 0.31 4.49
C HIS A 159 2.33 -0.12 3.66
N LYS A 160 3.44 -0.38 4.34
CA LYS A 160 4.71 -0.80 3.71
C LYS A 160 4.67 -2.28 3.34
N GLY A 161 5.47 -2.66 2.35
CA GLY A 161 5.85 -4.04 2.09
C GLY A 161 7.24 -4.34 2.65
N ILE A 162 7.52 -5.61 2.90
CA ILE A 162 8.81 -6.15 3.33
C ILE A 162 9.36 -7.02 2.21
N VAL A 163 10.60 -6.76 1.81
CA VAL A 163 11.35 -7.61 0.90
C VAL A 163 12.42 -8.35 1.68
N LYS A 164 12.43 -9.67 1.54
CA LYS A 164 13.46 -10.55 2.10
C LYS A 164 14.28 -11.20 1.00
N ILE A 165 15.60 -11.09 1.10
CA ILE A 165 16.53 -11.72 0.16
C ILE A 165 16.90 -13.11 0.68
N ARG A 166 16.82 -14.10 -0.21
CA ARG A 166 17.19 -15.51 0.04
C ARG A 166 18.49 -15.88 -0.66
#